data_AF-A0A0R3PB73-F1
#
_entry.id   AF-A0A0R3PB73-F1
#
_cell.length_a   1.000
_cell.length_b   1.000
_cell.length_c   1.000
_cell.angle_alpha   90.00
_cell.angle_beta   90.00
_cell.angle_gamma   90.00
#
_symmetry.space_group_name_H-M   'P 1'
#
loop_
_entity.id
_entity.type
_entity.pdbx_description
1 polymer ?
#
loop_
_entity_poly.entity_id
_entity_poly.type
_entity_poly.pdbx_seq_one_letter_code
_entity_poly.pdbx_strand_id
1 'polypeptide(L)'
;MFYENIIVHFDLKGAPPRVPYFLELLDTVAKSGATGIMIEWEDMFPWMGQLAIARNNDAYSLDDVQKILSRARDLNLEVIPLVQTFGHLEWILKLEQFRKYRENDEYPQWHETNGIREKQSSEKMPGCTELPI
;
A
#
# COMPACT_ATOMS: atom_id res chain seq x y z
N MET A 1 18.59 -0.01 27.53
CA MET A 1 18.12 -1.08 26.62
C MET A 1 18.10 -0.45 25.24
N PHE A 2 19.00 -0.85 24.35
CA PHE A 2 19.04 -0.34 22.98
C PHE A 2 18.47 -1.45 22.09
N TYR A 3 17.42 -1.14 21.34
CA TYR A 3 16.88 -2.06 20.34
C TYR A 3 17.80 -1.97 19.12
N GLU A 4 18.26 -3.13 18.65
CA GLU A 4 19.10 -3.22 17.45
C GLU A 4 18.32 -2.83 16.19
N ASN A 5 17.02 -3.19 16.15
CA ASN A 5 16.13 -2.91 15.04
C ASN A 5 14.96 -2.03 15.49
N ILE A 6 14.90 -0.82 14.95
CA ILE A 6 13.81 0.14 15.15
C ILE A 6 13.21 0.41 13.77
N ILE A 7 12.08 -0.22 13.48
CA ILE A 7 11.47 -0.22 12.15
C ILE A 7 10.20 0.63 12.16
N VAL A 8 10.08 1.52 11.18
CA VAL A 8 8.84 2.28 10.94
C VAL A 8 8.06 1.65 9.79
N HIS A 9 6.78 1.35 10.02
CA HIS A 9 5.89 0.80 9.00
C HIS A 9 5.15 1.91 8.26
N PHE A 10 5.21 1.87 6.93
CA PHE A 10 4.43 2.70 6.03
C PHE A 10 3.40 1.83 5.30
N ASP A 11 2.12 2.05 5.62
CA ASP A 11 0.99 1.54 4.85
C ASP A 11 0.60 2.58 3.79
N LEU A 12 0.77 2.23 2.53
CA LEU A 12 0.60 3.14 1.39
C LEU A 12 -0.76 2.97 0.70
N LYS A 13 -1.58 2.01 1.11
CA LYS A 13 -2.80 1.64 0.37
C LYS A 13 -3.79 2.79 0.26
N GLY A 14 -4.40 2.93 -0.91
CA GLY A 14 -5.43 3.92 -1.20
C GLY A 14 -5.01 5.39 -1.26
N ALA A 15 -4.03 5.85 -0.45
CA ALA A 15 -3.63 7.26 -0.39
C ALA A 15 -2.13 7.42 -0.08
N PRO A 16 -1.23 7.15 -1.04
CA PRO A 16 0.20 7.25 -0.83
C PRO A 16 0.63 8.71 -0.66
N PRO A 17 1.62 9.02 0.18
CA PRO A 17 2.19 10.35 0.24
C PRO A 17 2.90 10.68 -1.08
N ARG A 18 2.86 11.95 -1.50
CA ARG A 18 3.61 12.38 -2.70
C ARG A 18 5.10 12.15 -2.49
N VAL A 19 5.81 11.76 -3.56
CA VAL A 19 7.23 11.39 -3.50
C VAL A 19 8.08 12.42 -2.74
N PRO A 20 8.04 13.74 -3.04
CA PRO A 20 8.88 14.70 -2.31
C PRO A 20 8.67 14.68 -0.80
N TYR A 21 7.40 14.59 -0.37
CA TYR A 21 7.05 14.51 1.04
C TYR A 21 7.46 13.16 1.65
N PHE A 22 7.34 12.07 0.90
CA PHE A 22 7.78 10.76 1.40
C PHE A 22 9.30 10.74 1.62
N LEU A 23 10.10 11.39 0.76
CA LEU A 23 11.54 11.54 0.98
C LEU A 23 11.87 12.33 2.25
N GLU A 24 11.15 13.43 2.52
CA GLU A 24 11.28 14.21 3.77
C GLU A 24 10.86 13.39 5.01
N LEU A 25 9.87 12.52 4.85
CA LEU A 25 9.43 11.62 5.91
C LEU A 25 10.50 10.58 6.25
N LEU A 26 11.16 10.01 5.23
CA LEU A 26 12.31 9.12 5.43
C LEU A 26 13.45 9.82 6.19
N ASP A 27 13.75 11.08 5.85
CA ASP A 27 14.73 11.89 6.59
C ASP A 27 14.35 12.05 8.06
N THR A 28 13.08 12.31 8.33
CA THR A 28 12.55 12.49 9.68
C THR A 28 12.65 11.19 10.48
N VAL A 29 12.29 10.06 9.88
CA VAL A 29 12.38 8.74 10.49
C VAL A 29 13.83 8.36 10.82
N ALA A 30 14.77 8.56 9.89
CA ALA A 30 16.19 8.31 10.13
C ALA A 30 16.74 9.19 11.27
N LYS A 31 16.44 10.49 11.27
CA LYS A 31 16.82 11.43 12.35
C LYS A 31 16.24 11.07 13.71
N SER A 32 15.10 10.37 13.72
CA SER A 32 14.42 9.90 14.93
C SER A 32 15.02 8.59 15.48
N GLY A 33 16.04 8.03 14.83
CA GLY A 33 16.78 6.85 15.28
C GLY A 33 16.26 5.52 14.75
N ALA A 34 15.41 5.53 13.73
CA ALA A 34 15.04 4.29 13.04
C ALA A 34 16.23 3.68 12.30
N THR A 35 16.28 2.35 12.28
CA THR A 35 17.30 1.57 11.57
C THR A 35 16.77 0.96 10.27
N GLY A 36 15.45 0.99 10.08
CA GLY A 36 14.82 0.52 8.87
C GLY A 36 13.36 0.94 8.73
N ILE A 37 12.79 0.58 7.59
CA ILE A 37 11.42 0.85 7.20
C ILE A 37 10.79 -0.41 6.64
N MET A 38 9.52 -0.61 6.97
CA MET A 38 8.68 -1.64 6.36
C MET A 38 7.68 -0.98 5.44
N ILE A 39 7.65 -1.36 4.17
CA ILE A 39 6.76 -0.73 3.18
C ILE A 39 5.73 -1.73 2.69
N GLU A 40 4.47 -1.41 2.92
CA GLU A 40 3.30 -2.11 2.40
C GLU A 40 2.76 -1.33 1.19
N TRP A 41 3.01 -1.86 -0.01
CA TRP A 41 2.72 -1.15 -1.25
C TRP A 41 1.29 -1.35 -1.79
N GLU A 42 0.70 -2.54 -1.59
CA GLU A 42 -0.60 -2.97 -2.15
C GLU A 42 -0.88 -2.49 -3.59
N ASP A 43 -1.91 -1.66 -3.80
CA ASP A 43 -2.34 -1.13 -5.08
C ASP A 43 -1.50 0.06 -5.58
N MET A 44 -0.59 0.59 -4.74
CA MET A 44 0.29 1.72 -5.08
C MET A 44 1.63 1.31 -5.70
N PHE A 45 1.90 0.00 -5.79
CA PHE A 45 3.05 -0.48 -6.55
C PHE A 45 2.79 -0.39 -8.06
N PRO A 46 3.79 -0.05 -8.89
CA PRO A 46 3.68 -0.04 -10.36
C PRO A 46 3.59 -1.47 -10.95
N TRP A 47 2.52 -2.20 -10.62
CA TRP A 47 2.28 -3.53 -11.15
C TRP A 47 2.19 -3.54 -12.67
N MET A 48 2.74 -4.60 -13.29
CA MET A 48 2.73 -4.83 -14.72
C MET A 48 2.08 -6.18 -15.06
N GLY A 49 1.83 -6.44 -16.34
CA GLY A 49 1.25 -7.70 -16.79
C GLY A 49 -0.18 -7.90 -16.27
N GLN A 50 -0.48 -9.11 -15.78
CA GLN A 50 -1.82 -9.47 -15.30
C GLN A 50 -2.29 -8.62 -14.10
N LEU A 51 -1.35 -8.11 -13.31
CA LEU A 51 -1.63 -7.31 -12.11
C LEU A 51 -1.84 -5.82 -12.42
N ALA A 52 -1.58 -5.37 -13.64
CA ALA A 52 -1.66 -3.95 -14.01
C ALA A 52 -3.05 -3.34 -13.77
N ILE A 53 -4.11 -4.15 -13.86
CA ILE A 53 -5.50 -3.72 -13.60
C ILE A 53 -5.79 -3.43 -12.12
N ALA A 54 -4.99 -4.00 -11.21
CA ALA A 54 -5.14 -3.81 -9.77
C ALA A 54 -4.38 -2.59 -9.27
N ARG A 55 -3.56 -1.98 -10.13
CA ARG A 55 -2.83 -0.75 -9.84
C ARG A 55 -3.81 0.42 -9.68
N ASN A 56 -3.63 1.17 -8.61
CA ASN A 56 -4.35 2.42 -8.41
C ASN A 56 -3.95 3.46 -9.47
N ASN A 57 -4.85 4.40 -9.78
CA ASN A 57 -4.53 5.49 -10.70
C ASN A 57 -3.44 6.42 -10.15
N ASP A 58 -3.36 6.54 -8.83
CA ASP A 58 -2.36 7.35 -8.13
C ASP A 58 -1.12 6.54 -7.70
N ALA A 59 -0.97 5.32 -8.21
CA ALA A 59 0.19 4.47 -7.90
C ALA A 59 1.51 5.13 -8.35
N TYR A 60 2.57 4.83 -7.62
CA TYR A 60 3.91 5.30 -7.96
C TYR A 60 4.35 4.77 -9.33
N SER A 61 5.15 5.56 -10.05
CA SER A 61 5.89 5.04 -11.19
C SER A 61 7.09 4.18 -10.73
N LEU A 62 7.68 3.43 -11.65
CA LEU A 62 8.91 2.66 -11.35
C LEU A 62 10.07 3.58 -10.92
N ASP A 63 10.17 4.75 -11.53
CA ASP A 63 11.16 5.78 -11.19
C ASP A 63 10.93 6.35 -9.78
N ASP A 64 9.67 6.57 -9.39
CA ASP A 64 9.32 7.00 -8.03
C ASP A 64 9.71 5.95 -6.98
N VAL A 65 9.42 4.67 -7.23
CA VAL A 65 9.84 3.56 -6.36
C VAL A 65 11.36 3.53 -6.24
N GLN A 66 12.09 3.67 -7.35
CA GLN A 66 13.56 3.71 -7.34
C GLN A 66 14.10 4.89 -6.53
N LYS A 67 13.50 6.08 -6.63
CA LYS A 67 13.87 7.25 -5.82
C LYS A 67 13.66 7.00 -4.33
N ILE A 68 12.51 6.45 -3.94
CA ILE A 68 12.17 6.12 -2.55
C ILE A 68 13.19 5.12 -1.97
N LEU A 69 13.44 4.02 -2.69
CA LEU A 69 14.37 2.97 -2.26
C LEU A 69 15.82 3.47 -2.21
N SER A 70 16.22 4.33 -3.14
CA SER A 70 17.57 4.93 -3.13
C SER A 70 17.73 5.86 -1.94
N ARG A 71 16.73 6.71 -1.65
CA ARG A 71 16.76 7.62 -0.50
C ARG A 71 16.82 6.87 0.82
N ALA A 72 16.04 5.81 1.00
CA ALA A 72 16.10 4.98 2.20
C ALA A 72 17.50 4.38 2.40
N ARG A 73 18.13 3.91 1.31
CA ARG A 73 19.49 3.36 1.34
C ARG A 73 20.53 4.42 1.69
N ASP A 74 20.44 5.62 1.14
CA ASP A 74 21.34 6.75 1.44
C ASP A 74 21.26 7.15 2.92
N LEU A 75 20.10 6.93 3.56
CA LEU A 75 19.85 7.17 4.97
C LEU A 75 20.24 5.99 5.87
N ASN A 76 20.81 4.91 5.31
CA ASN A 76 21.10 3.64 5.99
C ASN A 76 19.88 2.99 6.65
N LEU A 77 18.69 3.20 6.09
CA LEU A 77 17.47 2.49 6.51
C LEU A 77 17.40 1.16 5.75
N GLU A 78 17.36 0.04 6.49
CA GLU A 78 16.99 -1.25 5.90
C GLU A 78 15.57 -1.16 5.33
N VAL A 79 15.37 -1.62 4.09
CA VAL A 79 14.04 -1.65 3.48
C VAL A 79 13.48 -3.06 3.50
N ILE A 80 12.34 -3.22 4.18
CA ILE A 80 11.62 -4.49 4.31
C ILE A 80 10.32 -4.38 3.51
N PRO A 81 10.18 -5.08 2.37
CA PRO A 81 8.93 -5.09 1.63
C PRO A 81 7.91 -5.98 2.36
N LEU A 82 6.74 -5.45 2.65
CA LEU A 82 5.59 -6.24 3.12
C LEU A 82 4.71 -6.58 1.91
N VAL A 83 4.75 -7.85 1.50
CA VAL A 83 3.92 -8.39 0.41
C VAL A 83 2.96 -9.42 0.98
N GLN A 84 1.67 -9.10 0.90
CA GLN A 84 0.60 -9.97 1.37
C GLN A 84 0.44 -11.19 0.46
N THR A 85 0.18 -12.37 1.05
CA THR A 85 0.09 -13.65 0.32
C THR A 85 -1.20 -14.43 0.53
N PHE A 86 -1.92 -14.20 1.63
CA PHE A 86 -3.18 -14.90 1.96
C PHE A 86 -4.28 -13.95 2.42
N GLY A 87 -4.00 -13.10 3.41
CA GLY A 87 -4.90 -12.04 3.88
C GLY A 87 -4.55 -10.69 3.27
N HIS A 88 -5.40 -9.68 3.49
CA HIS A 88 -5.19 -8.29 3.04
C HIS A 88 -4.99 -8.16 1.52
N LEU A 89 -5.72 -9.00 0.77
CA LEU A 89 -5.71 -9.01 -0.69
C LEU A 89 -6.98 -8.40 -1.29
N GLU A 90 -7.79 -7.68 -0.51
CA GLU A 90 -9.02 -7.02 -0.99
C GLU A 90 -8.76 -6.14 -2.22
N TRP A 91 -7.61 -5.44 -2.25
CA TRP A 91 -7.21 -4.55 -3.35
C TRP A 91 -7.17 -5.26 -4.71
N ILE A 92 -6.79 -6.54 -4.74
CA ILE A 92 -6.73 -7.37 -5.95
C ILE A 92 -7.97 -8.27 -6.08
N LEU A 93 -8.43 -8.87 -4.98
CA LEU A 93 -9.51 -9.85 -5.00
C LEU A 93 -10.88 -9.23 -5.28
N LYS A 94 -11.07 -7.92 -5.08
CA LYS A 94 -12.29 -7.20 -5.49
C LYS A 94 -12.54 -7.24 -7.01
N LEU A 95 -11.51 -7.48 -7.81
CA LEU A 95 -11.60 -7.52 -9.27
C LEU A 95 -12.11 -8.88 -9.75
N GLU A 96 -13.05 -8.86 -10.70
CA GLU A 96 -13.72 -10.07 -11.20
C GLU A 96 -12.74 -11.11 -11.76
N GLN A 97 -11.68 -10.67 -12.45
CA GLN A 97 -10.67 -11.58 -13.02
C GLN A 97 -9.90 -12.41 -11.96
N PHE A 98 -9.87 -11.94 -10.71
CA PHE A 98 -9.19 -12.59 -9.59
C PHE A 98 -10.15 -13.24 -8.60
N ARG A 99 -11.46 -13.12 -8.82
CA ARG A 99 -12.52 -13.68 -7.94
C ARG A 99 -12.36 -15.16 -7.63
N LYS A 100 -11.89 -15.95 -8.61
CA LYS A 100 -11.62 -17.40 -8.45
C LYS A 100 -10.59 -17.75 -7.37
N TYR A 101 -9.83 -16.77 -6.88
CA TYR A 101 -8.83 -16.94 -5.82
C TYR A 101 -9.34 -16.57 -4.43
N ARG A 102 -10.60 -16.11 -4.31
CA ARG A 102 -11.20 -15.81 -3.01
C ARG A 102 -11.46 -17.11 -2.24
N GLU A 103 -11.27 -17.05 -0.92
CA GLU A 103 -11.68 -18.13 -0.03
C GLU A 103 -13.20 -18.31 -0.01
N ASN A 104 -13.94 -17.20 -0.05
CA ASN A 104 -15.39 -17.16 -0.17
C ASN A 104 -15.78 -16.25 -1.34
N ASP A 105 -16.65 -16.75 -2.23
CA ASP A 105 -17.04 -16.04 -3.43
C ASP A 105 -17.76 -14.70 -3.15
N GLU A 106 -18.50 -14.63 -2.03
CA GLU A 106 -19.30 -13.47 -1.62
C GLU A 106 -18.44 -12.30 -1.14
N TYR A 107 -17.26 -12.58 -0.56
CA TYR A 107 -16.42 -11.58 0.12
C TYR A 107 -15.01 -11.60 -0.46
N PRO A 108 -14.50 -10.48 -1.01
CA PRO A 108 -13.16 -10.48 -1.59
C PRO A 108 -12.04 -10.66 -0.55
N GLN A 109 -12.32 -10.37 0.72
CA GLN A 109 -11.51 -10.80 1.86
C GLN A 109 -12.42 -11.23 3.02
N TRP A 110 -12.06 -12.35 3.66
CA TRP A 110 -12.67 -12.75 4.93
C TRP A 110 -11.98 -12.01 6.09
N HIS A 111 -12.75 -11.20 6.80
CA HIS A 111 -12.36 -10.70 8.12
C HIS A 111 -13.19 -11.46 9.16
N GLU A 112 -12.54 -12.17 10.08
CA GLU A 112 -13.19 -12.61 11.31
C GLU A 112 -13.49 -11.36 12.16
N THR A 113 -14.58 -10.66 11.86
CA THR A 113 -15.18 -9.71 12.78
C THR A 113 -16.04 -10.50 13.77
N ASN A 114 -15.99 -10.13 15.05
CA ASN A 114 -16.74 -10.75 16.16
C ASN A 114 -18.28 -10.66 15.97
N GLY A 115 -18.84 -11.31 14.95
CA GLY A 115 -20.28 -11.41 14.69
C GLY A 115 -20.96 -10.21 14.04
N ILE A 116 -20.22 -9.16 13.62
CA ILE A 116 -20.80 -8.00 12.93
C ILE A 116 -20.23 -7.89 11.52
N ARG A 117 -21.04 -8.25 10.54
CA ARG A 117 -20.73 -8.23 9.11
C ARG A 117 -20.77 -6.79 8.61
N GLU A 118 -19.62 -6.24 8.26
CA GLU A 118 -19.57 -5.02 7.45
C GLU A 118 -19.23 -5.41 6.01
N LYS A 119 -20.17 -5.16 5.09
CA LYS A 119 -19.83 -5.04 3.67
C LYS A 119 -19.09 -3.72 3.54
N GLN A 120 -17.77 -3.75 3.33
CA GLN A 120 -17.10 -2.58 2.77
C GLN A 120 -17.52 -2.50 1.29
N SER A 121 -18.54 -1.68 1.01
CA SER A 121 -19.05 -1.52 -0.35
C SER A 121 -18.01 -0.81 -1.20
N SER A 122 -17.77 -1.34 -2.40
CA SER A 122 -17.01 -0.65 -3.46
C SER A 122 -17.81 0.49 -4.10
N GLU A 123 -18.70 1.15 -3.36
CA GLU A 123 -19.52 2.23 -3.88
C GLU A 123 -18.69 3.51 -3.96
N LYS A 124 -18.50 4.00 -5.20
CA LYS A 124 -18.05 5.36 -5.46
C LYS A 124 -18.84 6.33 -4.58
N MET A 125 -18.16 7.21 -3.86
CA MET A 125 -18.80 8.35 -3.20
C MET A 125 -19.70 9.08 -4.21
N PRO A 126 -21.02 9.18 -3.98
CA PRO A 126 -21.87 9.98 -4.83
C PRO A 126 -21.64 11.46 -4.48
N GLY A 127 -21.17 12.26 -5.44
CA GLY A 127 -21.20 13.72 -5.30
C GLY A 127 -19.95 14.52 -5.66
N CYS A 128 -19.10 14.05 -6.58
CA CYS A 128 -18.14 14.95 -7.24
C CYS A 128 -18.68 15.30 -8.64
N THR A 129 -19.58 16.27 -8.70
CA THR A 129 -19.92 16.94 -9.96
C THR A 129 -18.68 17.67 -10.48
N GLU A 130 -18.29 17.32 -11.71
CA GLU A 130 -17.28 18.03 -12.50
C GLU A 130 -17.64 19.52 -12.58
N LEU A 131 -16.72 20.39 -12.17
CA LEU A 131 -16.79 21.81 -12.55
C LEU A 131 -16.34 21.91 -14.00
N PRO A 132 -17.14 22.51 -14.90
CA PRO A 132 -16.71 22.71 -16.28
C PRO A 132 -15.59 23.77 -16.33
N ILE A 133 -14.74 23.58 -17.33
CA ILE A 133 -13.60 24.37 -17.79
C ILE A 133 -13.82 25.88 -17.67
#